data_AF-A0A543ISM0-F1
#
_entry.id   AF-A0A543ISM0-F1
#
_cell.length_a   1.000
_cell.length_b   1.000
_cell.length_c   1.000
_cell.angle_alpha   90.00
_cell.angle_beta   90.00
_cell.angle_gamma   90.00
#
_symmetry.space_group_name_H-M   'P 1'
#
loop_
_entity.id
_entity.type
_entity.pdbx_description
1 polymer ?
#
loop_
_entity_poly.entity_id
_entity_poly.type
_entity_poly.pdbx_seq_one_letter_code
_entity_poly.pdbx_strand_id
1 'polypeptide(L)'
;MTGKERREQLIGVSRALFAEKGFDGTSIEEIAAKAKVSKPVVYEHFGAKEGIYAVVVDREMQRLLSMVTQSLVDAPPRLKLERAALAMLQYIEESSEGFRILVRDSHAASGTGTFASLISEIARQVEDVLAEAAAAHGYDPHYAPMYAQMLVGMVALTGQWWLDVRKPPREEVAAHLVNLAWNGLNRLDPNPTISEESRGLIITPPVTTITTAPLSEKERREQEKARERRIKEQEKARERQRKELEKLRREQEKARARQLRAQAKLAARQAKAAAKAGVTGPAPAASPQATAAATDGDHATANADES
;
A
#
# COMPACT_ATOMS: atom_id res chain seq x y z
N MET A 1 16.25 21.46 -6.56
CA MET A 1 15.09 20.57 -6.77
C MET A 1 14.06 21.34 -7.57
N THR A 2 13.67 20.85 -8.73
CA THR A 2 12.66 21.49 -9.59
C THR A 2 11.27 21.36 -8.96
N GLY A 3 10.32 22.21 -9.39
CA GLY A 3 8.92 22.08 -8.95
C GLY A 3 8.31 20.71 -9.29
N LYS A 4 8.74 20.09 -10.40
CA LYS A 4 8.36 18.73 -10.79
C LYS A 4 8.91 17.68 -9.83
N GLU A 5 10.21 17.75 -9.51
CA GLU A 5 10.83 16.84 -8.53
C GLU A 5 10.17 16.99 -7.15
N ARG A 6 9.75 18.20 -6.79
CA ARG A 6 8.99 18.47 -5.55
C ARG A 6 7.64 17.80 -5.54
N ARG A 7 6.89 17.96 -6.62
CA ARG A 7 5.59 17.31 -6.78
C ARG A 7 5.72 15.79 -6.67
N GLU A 8 6.73 15.20 -7.30
CA GLU A 8 7.00 13.76 -7.22
C GLU A 8 7.39 13.30 -5.80
N GLN A 9 8.22 14.07 -5.10
CA GLN A 9 8.56 13.80 -3.70
C GLN A 9 7.31 13.77 -2.82
N LEU A 10 6.43 14.76 -2.97
CA LEU A 10 5.19 14.87 -2.20
C LEU A 10 4.24 13.71 -2.48
N ILE A 11 4.10 13.30 -3.75
CA ILE A 11 3.30 12.11 -4.11
C ILE A 11 3.86 10.84 -3.46
N GLY A 12 5.17 10.63 -3.52
CA GLY A 12 5.81 9.45 -2.92
C GLY A 12 5.65 9.40 -1.40
N VAL A 13 5.85 10.53 -0.71
CA VAL A 13 5.66 10.64 0.75
C VAL A 13 4.20 10.39 1.14
N SER A 14 3.28 10.95 0.37
CA SER A 14 1.85 10.84 0.65
C SER A 14 1.34 9.43 0.41
N ARG A 15 1.80 8.75 -0.65
CA ARG A 15 1.50 7.33 -0.88
C ARG A 15 1.88 6.47 0.33
N ALA A 16 3.09 6.62 0.85
CA ALA A 16 3.52 5.85 2.01
C ALA A 16 2.64 6.12 3.25
N LEU A 17 2.29 7.39 3.50
CA LEU A 17 1.43 7.76 4.62
C LEU A 17 -0.01 7.25 4.47
N PHE A 18 -0.61 7.40 3.29
CA PHE A 18 -1.95 6.90 3.00
C PHE A 18 -2.02 5.38 3.07
N ALA A 19 -1.00 4.66 2.59
CA ALA A 19 -0.94 3.21 2.72
C ALA A 19 -0.88 2.74 4.18
N GLU A 20 -0.14 3.46 5.03
CA GLU A 20 0.02 3.15 6.45
C GLU A 20 -1.24 3.50 7.26
N LYS A 21 -1.72 4.74 7.15
CA LYS A 21 -2.73 5.31 8.05
C LYS A 21 -4.13 5.43 7.44
N GLY A 22 -4.27 5.29 6.12
CA GLY A 22 -5.48 5.59 5.38
C GLY A 22 -5.66 7.10 5.15
N PHE A 23 -6.69 7.48 4.40
CA PHE A 23 -7.00 8.88 4.10
C PHE A 23 -7.30 9.71 5.35
N ASP A 24 -8.18 9.22 6.23
CA ASP A 24 -8.59 9.93 7.45
C ASP A 24 -7.46 10.04 8.48
N GLY A 25 -6.62 9.01 8.57
CA GLY A 25 -5.49 8.96 9.50
C GLY A 25 -4.27 9.77 9.07
N THR A 26 -4.30 10.39 7.89
CA THR A 26 -3.19 11.18 7.33
C THR A 26 -3.57 12.67 7.31
N SER A 27 -2.63 13.55 7.66
CA SER A 27 -2.80 15.01 7.59
C SER A 27 -1.77 15.69 6.69
N ILE A 28 -2.09 16.90 6.21
CA ILE A 28 -1.18 17.71 5.38
C ILE A 28 0.06 18.11 6.19
N GLU A 29 -0.10 18.35 7.49
CA GLU A 29 0.98 18.61 8.45
C GLU A 29 2.03 17.49 8.41
N GLU A 30 1.58 16.24 8.48
CA GLU A 30 2.44 15.07 8.49
C GLU A 30 3.14 14.88 7.14
N ILE A 31 2.42 15.09 6.04
CA ILE A 31 2.97 15.04 4.68
C ILE A 31 4.08 16.09 4.53
N ALA A 32 3.80 17.35 4.91
CA ALA A 32 4.77 18.44 4.82
C ALA A 32 6.01 18.17 5.67
N ALA A 33 5.82 17.72 6.92
CA ALA A 33 6.91 17.38 7.82
C ALA A 33 7.78 16.23 7.27
N LYS A 34 7.15 15.15 6.78
CA LYS A 34 7.87 13.98 6.23
C LYS A 34 8.58 14.32 4.92
N ALA A 35 8.02 15.20 4.10
CA ALA A 35 8.65 15.72 2.87
C ALA A 35 9.68 16.83 3.12
N LYS A 36 9.82 17.32 4.36
CA LYS A 36 10.70 18.44 4.75
C LYS A 36 10.37 19.71 3.97
N VAL A 37 9.08 20.06 3.91
CA VAL A 37 8.57 21.31 3.34
C VAL A 37 7.62 22.01 4.30
N SER A 38 7.32 23.27 4.02
CA SER A 38 6.25 23.99 4.72
C SER A 38 4.87 23.55 4.19
N LYS A 39 3.82 23.68 5.01
CA LYS A 39 2.44 23.35 4.58
C LYS A 39 2.02 24.12 3.31
N PRO A 40 2.30 25.43 3.17
CA PRO A 40 1.92 26.18 1.96
C PRO A 40 2.40 25.55 0.67
N VAL A 41 3.57 24.90 0.65
CA VAL A 41 4.09 24.19 -0.53
C VAL A 41 3.20 23.01 -0.92
N VAL A 42 2.64 22.28 0.06
CA VAL A 42 1.71 21.18 -0.22
C VAL A 42 0.39 21.72 -0.78
N TYR A 43 -0.12 22.81 -0.19
CA TYR A 43 -1.32 23.51 -0.67
C TYR A 43 -1.15 24.07 -2.08
N GLU A 44 0.01 24.65 -2.40
CA GLU A 44 0.33 25.18 -3.73
C GLU A 44 0.27 24.09 -4.81
N HIS A 45 0.78 22.89 -4.51
CA HIS A 45 0.83 21.80 -5.49
C HIS A 45 -0.49 21.02 -5.65
N PHE A 46 -1.30 20.93 -4.60
CA PHE A 46 -2.43 19.99 -4.56
C PHE A 46 -3.74 20.57 -4.03
N GLY A 47 -3.74 21.81 -3.53
CA GLY A 47 -4.92 22.50 -3.00
C GLY A 47 -5.43 21.96 -1.66
N ALA A 48 -5.71 20.67 -1.56
CA ALA A 48 -6.22 20.04 -0.35
C ALA A 48 -5.72 18.59 -0.21
N LYS A 49 -6.09 17.94 0.91
CA LYS A 49 -5.69 16.54 1.18
C LYS A 49 -6.32 15.60 0.14
N GLU A 50 -7.54 15.91 -0.26
CA GLU A 50 -8.31 15.25 -1.32
C GLU A 50 -7.57 15.34 -2.65
N GLY A 51 -6.98 16.49 -2.97
CA GLY A 51 -6.26 16.69 -4.23
C GLY A 51 -4.99 15.85 -4.32
N ILE A 52 -4.19 15.77 -3.26
CA ILE A 52 -3.00 14.92 -3.25
C ILE A 52 -3.37 13.43 -3.22
N TYR A 53 -4.45 13.07 -2.51
CA TYR A 53 -4.97 11.71 -2.48
C TYR A 53 -5.45 11.26 -3.87
N ALA A 54 -6.26 12.09 -4.54
CA ALA A 54 -6.73 11.87 -5.90
C ALA A 54 -5.58 11.61 -6.87
N VAL A 55 -4.51 12.40 -6.80
CA VAL A 55 -3.31 12.22 -7.65
C VAL A 55 -2.59 10.90 -7.35
N VAL A 56 -2.50 10.49 -6.08
CA VAL A 56 -1.90 9.20 -5.71
C VAL A 56 -2.76 8.05 -6.26
N VAL A 57 -4.07 8.07 -6.04
CA VAL A 57 -4.99 7.03 -6.51
C VAL A 57 -4.98 6.92 -8.03
N ASP A 58 -5.13 8.04 -8.74
CA ASP A 58 -5.13 8.07 -10.21
C ASP A 58 -3.84 7.47 -10.79
N ARG A 59 -2.68 7.80 -10.21
CA ARG A 59 -1.39 7.24 -10.65
C ARG A 59 -1.31 5.73 -10.43
N GLU A 60 -1.76 5.24 -9.29
CA GLU A 60 -1.73 3.82 -8.97
C GLU A 60 -2.76 3.04 -9.83
N MET A 61 -3.94 3.62 -10.09
CA MET A 61 -4.92 3.09 -11.03
C MET A 61 -4.36 3.00 -12.44
N GLN A 62 -3.79 4.09 -12.98
CA GLN A 62 -3.21 4.12 -14.32
C GLN A 62 -2.06 3.12 -14.46
N ARG A 63 -1.21 2.99 -13.44
CA ARG A 63 -0.12 2.02 -13.44
C ARG A 63 -0.65 0.59 -13.51
N LEU A 64 -1.59 0.23 -12.64
CA LEU A 64 -2.15 -1.12 -12.63
C LEU A 64 -2.92 -1.41 -13.93
N LEU A 65 -3.76 -0.48 -14.38
CA LEU A 65 -4.48 -0.59 -15.64
C LEU A 65 -3.50 -0.82 -16.79
N SER A 66 -2.47 0.02 -16.93
CA SER A 66 -1.46 -0.11 -17.98
C SER A 66 -0.72 -1.44 -17.94
N MET A 67 -0.37 -1.96 -16.76
CA MET A 67 0.30 -3.26 -16.65
C MET A 67 -0.59 -4.40 -17.10
N VAL A 68 -1.88 -4.37 -16.74
CA VAL A 68 -2.85 -5.39 -17.14
C VAL A 68 -3.19 -5.26 -18.62
N THR A 69 -3.46 -4.06 -19.14
CA THR A 69 -3.82 -3.87 -20.56
C THR A 69 -2.70 -4.36 -21.48
N GLN A 70 -1.44 -4.02 -21.18
CA GLN A 70 -0.28 -4.47 -21.96
C GLN A 70 -0.11 -5.99 -21.92
N SER A 71 -0.53 -6.64 -20.84
CA SER A 71 -0.47 -8.11 -20.72
C SER A 71 -1.43 -8.85 -21.67
N LEU A 72 -2.49 -8.16 -22.14
CA LEU A 72 -3.55 -8.70 -22.99
C LEU A 72 -3.29 -8.52 -24.50
N VAL A 73 -2.25 -7.78 -24.88
CA VAL A 73 -1.93 -7.46 -26.28
C VAL A 73 -1.15 -8.60 -26.95
N ASP A 74 -1.47 -8.87 -28.22
CA ASP A 74 -0.73 -9.73 -29.16
C ASP A 74 -0.23 -11.06 -28.57
N ALA A 75 -1.17 -11.85 -28.03
CA ALA A 75 -0.87 -13.16 -27.48
C ALA A 75 -2.04 -14.14 -27.61
N PRO A 76 -1.78 -15.46 -27.65
CA PRO A 76 -2.83 -16.47 -27.52
C PRO A 76 -3.59 -16.33 -26.19
N PRO A 77 -4.89 -16.72 -26.12
CA PRO A 77 -5.74 -16.50 -24.94
C PRO A 77 -5.14 -17.00 -23.62
N ARG A 78 -4.55 -18.21 -23.61
CA ARG A 78 -3.89 -18.76 -22.42
C ARG A 78 -2.73 -17.89 -21.94
N LEU A 79 -1.91 -17.42 -22.87
CA LEU A 79 -0.75 -16.60 -22.56
C LEU A 79 -1.17 -15.21 -22.06
N LYS A 80 -2.28 -14.65 -22.58
CA LYS A 80 -2.89 -13.41 -22.01
C LYS A 80 -3.24 -13.60 -20.54
N LEU A 81 -3.85 -14.73 -20.18
CA LEU A 81 -4.21 -15.05 -18.79
C LEU A 81 -2.97 -15.19 -17.90
N GLU A 82 -1.93 -15.89 -18.37
CA GLU A 82 -0.65 -16.02 -17.66
C GLU A 82 0.01 -14.67 -17.42
N ARG A 83 0.10 -13.83 -18.46
CA ARG A 83 0.70 -12.49 -18.37
C ARG A 83 -0.12 -11.58 -17.46
N ALA A 84 -1.46 -11.61 -17.53
CA ALA A 84 -2.32 -10.79 -16.69
C ALA A 84 -2.20 -11.15 -15.20
N ALA A 85 -2.18 -12.45 -14.87
CA ALA A 85 -1.98 -12.92 -13.50
C ALA A 85 -0.61 -12.49 -12.96
N LEU A 86 0.46 -12.66 -13.75
CA LEU A 86 1.80 -12.22 -13.38
C LEU A 86 1.89 -10.70 -13.23
N ALA A 87 1.30 -9.92 -14.14
CA ALA A 87 1.32 -8.46 -14.09
C ALA A 87 0.64 -7.93 -12.83
N MET A 88 -0.53 -8.48 -12.46
CA MET A 88 -1.22 -8.13 -11.23
C MET A 88 -0.35 -8.43 -10.00
N LEU A 89 0.17 -9.64 -9.90
CA LEU A 89 0.97 -10.04 -8.73
C LEU A 89 2.30 -9.28 -8.66
N GLN A 90 2.93 -8.99 -9.80
CA GLN A 90 4.11 -8.13 -9.89
C GLN A 90 3.80 -6.72 -9.37
N TYR A 91 2.67 -6.13 -9.77
CA TYR A 91 2.25 -4.83 -9.24
C TYR A 91 2.12 -4.87 -7.72
N ILE A 92 1.49 -5.90 -7.18
CA ILE A 92 1.30 -6.07 -5.73
C ILE A 92 2.65 -6.22 -5.00
N GLU A 93 3.60 -6.93 -5.61
CA GLU A 93 4.95 -7.14 -5.08
C GLU A 93 5.78 -5.83 -5.06
N GLU A 94 5.83 -5.12 -6.20
CA GLU A 94 6.62 -3.91 -6.36
C GLU A 94 5.99 -2.67 -5.71
N SER A 95 4.65 -2.65 -5.61
CA SER A 95 3.86 -1.47 -5.24
C SER A 95 2.82 -1.79 -4.18
N SER A 96 3.21 -2.52 -3.13
CA SER A 96 2.31 -2.94 -2.06
C SER A 96 1.60 -1.76 -1.38
N GLU A 97 2.26 -0.60 -1.26
CA GLU A 97 1.64 0.63 -0.75
C GLU A 97 0.49 1.10 -1.65
N GLY A 98 0.74 1.18 -2.96
CA GLY A 98 -0.25 1.59 -3.95
C GLY A 98 -1.45 0.65 -3.96
N PHE A 99 -1.19 -0.66 -3.98
CA PHE A 99 -2.26 -1.65 -3.95
C PHE A 99 -3.10 -1.58 -2.66
N ARG A 100 -2.48 -1.36 -1.49
CA ARG A 100 -3.22 -1.14 -0.23
C ARG A 100 -4.13 0.07 -0.30
N ILE A 101 -3.67 1.18 -0.88
CA ILE A 101 -4.48 2.39 -1.04
C ILE A 101 -5.69 2.09 -1.93
N LEU A 102 -5.47 1.45 -3.08
CA LEU A 102 -6.56 1.08 -3.99
C LEU A 102 -7.61 0.21 -3.27
N VAL A 103 -7.17 -0.86 -2.62
CA VAL A 103 -8.06 -1.83 -1.97
C VAL A 103 -8.81 -1.27 -0.75
N ARG A 104 -8.17 -0.39 0.03
CA ARG A 104 -8.69 0.09 1.32
C ARG A 104 -9.80 1.13 1.15
N ASP A 105 -9.79 1.91 0.07
CA ASP A 105 -10.61 3.11 -0.04
C ASP A 105 -11.54 3.09 -1.27
N SER A 106 -12.73 2.52 -1.07
CA SER A 106 -13.90 2.78 -1.92
C SER A 106 -14.64 4.07 -1.49
N HIS A 107 -13.92 5.08 -0.97
CA HIS A 107 -14.53 6.35 -0.57
C HIS A 107 -14.91 7.18 -1.80
N ALA A 108 -16.22 7.18 -2.11
CA ALA A 108 -16.84 8.01 -3.15
C ALA A 108 -16.67 9.52 -2.92
N ALA A 109 -16.28 9.95 -1.71
CA ALA A 109 -16.13 11.35 -1.33
C ALA A 109 -15.04 12.11 -2.13
N SER A 110 -14.09 11.39 -2.73
CA SER A 110 -12.96 11.99 -3.46
C SER A 110 -13.28 12.37 -4.91
N GLY A 111 -14.42 11.94 -5.46
CA GLY A 111 -14.77 12.13 -6.88
C GLY A 111 -13.87 11.39 -7.89
N THR A 112 -12.80 10.72 -7.43
CA THR A 112 -11.90 9.89 -8.24
C THR A 112 -12.31 8.42 -8.22
N GLY A 113 -11.92 7.69 -9.28
CA GLY A 113 -12.29 6.28 -9.47
C GLY A 113 -11.96 5.39 -8.27
N THR A 114 -12.86 4.45 -7.98
CA THR A 114 -12.66 3.47 -6.90
C THR A 114 -11.93 2.24 -7.43
N PHE A 115 -11.39 1.41 -6.53
CA PHE A 115 -10.87 0.10 -6.94
C PHE A 115 -11.93 -0.77 -7.63
N ALA A 116 -13.19 -0.69 -7.21
CA ALA A 116 -14.29 -1.36 -7.91
C ALA A 116 -14.46 -0.83 -9.35
N SER A 117 -14.29 0.48 -9.57
CA SER A 117 -14.31 1.08 -10.91
C SER A 117 -13.12 0.61 -11.77
N LEU A 118 -11.91 0.52 -11.19
CA LEU A 118 -10.73 -0.03 -11.86
C LEU A 118 -10.93 -1.50 -12.25
N ILE A 119 -11.45 -2.32 -11.34
CA ILE A 119 -11.77 -3.72 -11.61
C ILE A 119 -12.81 -3.84 -12.71
N SER A 120 -13.85 -2.99 -12.71
CA SER A 120 -14.87 -2.96 -13.77
C SER A 120 -14.29 -2.53 -15.12
N GLU A 121 -13.33 -1.60 -15.13
CA GLU A 121 -12.62 -1.18 -16.34
C GLU A 121 -11.79 -2.32 -16.92
N ILE A 122 -11.03 -3.03 -16.07
CA ILE A 122 -10.24 -4.20 -16.47
C ILE A 122 -11.17 -5.32 -16.97
N ALA A 123 -12.30 -5.55 -16.29
CA ALA A 123 -13.28 -6.56 -16.70
C ALA A 123 -13.85 -6.28 -18.08
N ARG A 124 -14.11 -5.02 -18.44
CA ARG A 124 -14.58 -4.66 -19.79
C ARG A 124 -13.56 -5.00 -20.88
N GLN A 125 -12.27 -4.81 -20.62
CA GLN A 125 -11.24 -5.20 -21.60
C GLN A 125 -11.08 -6.72 -21.71
N VAL A 126 -11.27 -7.44 -20.61
CA VAL A 126 -11.26 -8.92 -20.61
C VAL A 126 -12.52 -9.45 -21.31
N GLU A 127 -13.66 -8.79 -21.17
CA GLU A 127 -14.91 -9.10 -21.87
C GLU A 127 -14.70 -9.11 -23.39
N ASP A 128 -14.07 -8.08 -23.97
CA ASP A 128 -13.81 -8.03 -25.41
C ASP A 128 -13.02 -9.27 -25.89
N VAL A 129 -11.99 -9.66 -25.13
CA VAL A 129 -11.16 -10.84 -25.42
C VAL A 129 -11.97 -12.14 -25.30
N LEU A 130 -12.83 -12.24 -24.30
CA LEU A 130 -13.66 -13.43 -24.09
C LEU A 130 -14.80 -13.54 -25.10
N ALA A 131 -15.42 -12.42 -25.49
CA ALA A 131 -16.49 -12.39 -26.48
C ALA A 131 -15.99 -12.87 -27.84
N GLU A 132 -14.80 -12.43 -28.26
CA GLU A 132 -14.13 -12.89 -29.48
C GLU A 132 -13.84 -14.41 -29.41
N ALA A 133 -13.29 -14.88 -28.29
CA ALA A 133 -12.98 -16.29 -28.10
C ALA A 133 -14.24 -17.17 -28.05
N ALA A 134 -15.31 -16.70 -27.41
CA ALA A 134 -16.60 -17.38 -27.29
C ALA A 134 -17.23 -17.60 -28.66
N ALA A 135 -17.31 -16.53 -29.47
CA ALA A 135 -17.83 -16.60 -30.83
C ALA A 135 -17.06 -17.61 -31.70
N ALA A 136 -15.73 -17.65 -31.56
CA ALA A 136 -14.89 -18.59 -32.31
C ALA A 136 -15.07 -20.07 -31.91
N HIS A 137 -15.55 -20.35 -30.70
CA HIS A 137 -15.69 -21.71 -30.15
C HIS A 137 -17.14 -22.16 -29.95
N GLY A 138 -18.11 -21.40 -30.47
CA GLY A 138 -19.54 -21.75 -30.42
C GLY A 138 -20.22 -21.50 -29.08
N TYR A 139 -19.64 -20.67 -28.21
CA TYR A 139 -20.28 -20.19 -26.99
C TYR A 139 -21.01 -18.86 -27.26
N ASP A 140 -22.09 -18.59 -26.52
CA ASP A 140 -22.82 -17.32 -26.62
C ASP A 140 -21.99 -16.16 -26.02
N PRO A 141 -21.58 -15.16 -26.83
CA PRO A 141 -20.82 -14.01 -26.35
C PRO A 141 -21.58 -13.14 -25.34
N HIS A 142 -22.91 -13.26 -25.26
CA HIS A 142 -23.74 -12.55 -24.28
C HIS A 142 -23.29 -12.78 -22.83
N TYR A 143 -22.70 -13.93 -22.53
CA TYR A 143 -22.21 -14.27 -21.19
C TYR A 143 -20.77 -13.82 -20.92
N ALA A 144 -20.05 -13.32 -21.92
CA ALA A 144 -18.66 -12.86 -21.77
C ALA A 144 -18.46 -11.81 -20.66
N PRO A 145 -19.35 -10.81 -20.46
CA PRO A 145 -19.21 -9.84 -19.36
C PRO A 145 -19.21 -10.51 -17.99
N MET A 146 -20.06 -11.51 -17.80
CA MET A 146 -20.16 -12.27 -16.55
C MET A 146 -18.89 -13.08 -16.29
N TYR A 147 -18.39 -13.80 -17.29
CA TYR A 147 -17.14 -14.55 -17.16
C TYR A 147 -15.93 -13.65 -16.95
N ALA A 148 -15.88 -12.48 -17.59
CA ALA A 148 -14.84 -11.49 -17.36
C ALA A 148 -14.83 -11.02 -15.90
N GLN A 149 -15.99 -10.69 -15.33
CA GLN A 149 -16.13 -10.34 -13.92
C GLN A 149 -15.64 -11.45 -12.99
N MET A 150 -15.98 -12.72 -13.28
CA MET A 150 -15.53 -13.87 -12.49
C MET A 150 -13.99 -14.01 -12.51
N LEU A 151 -13.37 -13.89 -13.69
CA LEU A 151 -11.91 -14.01 -13.84
C LEU A 151 -11.18 -12.86 -13.17
N VAL A 152 -11.60 -11.62 -13.41
CA VAL A 152 -10.95 -10.44 -12.81
C VAL A 152 -11.14 -10.47 -11.30
N GLY A 153 -12.33 -10.83 -10.81
CA GLY A 153 -12.60 -11.01 -9.38
C GLY A 153 -11.71 -12.07 -8.74
N MET A 154 -11.54 -13.23 -9.40
CA MET A 154 -10.66 -14.30 -8.93
C MET A 154 -9.22 -13.81 -8.74
N VAL A 155 -8.68 -13.09 -9.73
CA VAL A 155 -7.32 -12.54 -9.68
C VAL A 155 -7.21 -11.43 -8.63
N ALA A 156 -8.17 -10.50 -8.57
CA ALA A 156 -8.17 -9.38 -7.64
C ALA A 156 -8.25 -9.84 -6.18
N LEU A 157 -9.21 -10.70 -5.84
CA LEU A 157 -9.39 -11.21 -4.48
C LEU A 157 -8.21 -12.08 -4.04
N THR A 158 -7.67 -12.91 -4.93
CA THR A 158 -6.46 -13.70 -4.63
C THR A 158 -5.25 -12.78 -4.42
N GLY A 159 -5.12 -11.72 -5.21
CA GLY A 159 -4.11 -10.69 -5.03
C GLY A 159 -4.22 -9.97 -3.68
N GLN A 160 -5.44 -9.65 -3.23
CA GLN A 160 -5.70 -9.09 -1.90
C GLN A 160 -5.25 -10.03 -0.79
N TRP A 161 -5.57 -11.32 -0.88
CA TRP A 161 -5.08 -12.31 0.08
C TRP A 161 -3.55 -12.43 0.05
N TRP A 162 -2.95 -12.46 -1.15
CA TRP A 162 -1.51 -12.62 -1.32
C TRP A 162 -0.69 -11.38 -0.89
N LEU A 163 -1.32 -10.19 -0.87
CA LEU A 163 -0.76 -8.96 -0.32
C LEU A 163 -0.25 -9.16 1.12
N ASP A 164 -1.01 -9.91 1.91
CA ASP A 164 -0.73 -10.14 3.33
C ASP A 164 0.10 -11.42 3.55
N VAL A 165 -0.20 -12.50 2.82
CA VAL A 165 0.44 -13.82 3.06
C VAL A 165 1.82 -13.93 2.41
N ARG A 166 2.01 -13.38 1.20
CA ARG A 166 3.27 -13.42 0.41
C ARG A 166 3.83 -14.81 0.13
N LYS A 167 3.05 -15.87 0.36
CA LYS A 167 3.39 -17.27 0.11
C LYS A 167 2.16 -17.99 -0.45
N PRO A 168 2.31 -18.86 -1.46
CA PRO A 168 3.54 -19.23 -2.17
C PRO A 168 4.13 -18.07 -3.03
N PRO A 169 5.32 -18.22 -3.66
CA PRO A 169 5.88 -17.18 -4.53
C PRO A 169 4.94 -16.84 -5.68
N ARG A 170 5.15 -15.65 -6.25
CA ARG A 170 4.30 -15.05 -7.29
C ARG A 170 3.98 -16.02 -8.44
N GLU A 171 5.00 -16.66 -8.99
CA GLU A 171 4.87 -17.54 -10.16
C GLU A 171 4.01 -18.76 -9.85
N GLU A 172 4.09 -19.28 -8.62
CA GLU A 172 3.27 -20.41 -8.18
C GLU A 172 1.81 -20.00 -7.99
N VAL A 173 1.56 -18.84 -7.38
CA VAL A 173 0.21 -18.27 -7.28
C VAL A 173 -0.38 -18.05 -8.68
N ALA A 174 0.39 -17.47 -9.60
CA ALA A 174 -0.01 -17.26 -10.98
C ALA A 174 -0.33 -18.58 -11.68
N ALA A 175 0.52 -19.61 -11.53
CA ALA A 175 0.30 -20.92 -12.11
C ALA A 175 -1.00 -21.56 -11.62
N HIS A 176 -1.32 -21.45 -10.32
CA HIS A 176 -2.58 -21.97 -9.77
C HIS A 176 -3.81 -21.19 -10.24
N LEU A 177 -3.72 -19.85 -10.31
CA LEU A 177 -4.79 -19.00 -10.88
C LEU A 177 -5.08 -19.38 -12.33
N VAL A 178 -4.04 -19.45 -13.16
CA VAL A 178 -4.13 -19.82 -14.57
C VAL A 178 -4.68 -21.24 -14.71
N ASN A 179 -4.20 -22.19 -13.91
CA ASN A 179 -4.66 -23.57 -13.97
C ASN A 179 -6.16 -23.67 -13.66
N LEU A 180 -6.66 -22.98 -12.64
CA LEU A 180 -8.08 -22.99 -12.30
C LEU A 180 -8.92 -22.35 -13.41
N ALA A 181 -8.55 -21.14 -13.83
CA ALA A 181 -9.30 -20.40 -14.85
C ALA A 181 -9.26 -21.09 -16.22
N TRP A 182 -8.10 -21.54 -16.69
CA TRP A 182 -7.95 -22.19 -18.00
C TRP A 182 -8.70 -23.53 -18.07
N ASN A 183 -8.56 -24.39 -17.06
CA ASN A 183 -9.26 -25.67 -17.07
C ASN A 183 -10.78 -25.51 -16.86
N GLY A 184 -11.21 -24.49 -16.14
CA GLY A 184 -12.63 -24.14 -15.99
C GLY A 184 -13.25 -23.65 -17.32
N LEU A 185 -12.60 -22.71 -18.00
CA LEU A 185 -13.09 -22.14 -19.26
C LEU A 185 -13.09 -23.13 -20.43
N ASN A 186 -12.12 -24.04 -20.50
CA ASN A 186 -12.03 -25.01 -21.61
C ASN A 186 -13.09 -26.11 -21.58
N ARG A 187 -13.81 -26.28 -20.47
CA ARG A 187 -14.79 -27.36 -20.28
C ARG A 187 -16.15 -26.81 -19.86
N LEU A 188 -16.48 -25.60 -20.31
CA LEU A 188 -17.78 -25.03 -20.07
C LEU A 188 -18.86 -25.86 -20.80
N ASP A 189 -19.95 -26.12 -20.08
CA ASP A 189 -21.19 -26.53 -20.71
C ASP A 189 -21.77 -25.29 -21.43
N PRO A 190 -22.08 -25.37 -22.74
CA PRO A 190 -22.73 -24.26 -23.46
C PRO A 190 -24.08 -23.85 -22.86
N ASN A 191 -24.78 -24.78 -22.18
CA ASN A 191 -26.09 -24.54 -21.57
C ASN A 191 -26.08 -25.00 -20.10
N PRO A 192 -25.35 -24.31 -19.21
CA PRO A 192 -25.20 -24.74 -17.83
C PRO A 192 -26.56 -24.69 -17.12
N THR A 193 -26.85 -25.74 -16.34
CA THR A 193 -28.07 -25.82 -15.53
C THR A 193 -27.71 -26.07 -14.06
N ILE A 194 -28.54 -25.53 -13.15
CA ILE A 194 -28.50 -25.91 -11.74
C ILE A 194 -29.38 -27.15 -11.54
N SER A 195 -28.93 -28.07 -10.69
CA SER A 195 -29.65 -29.32 -10.37
C SER A 195 -31.06 -29.04 -9.85
N GLU A 196 -31.98 -29.99 -10.05
CA GLU A 196 -33.36 -29.83 -9.59
C GLU A 196 -33.45 -29.67 -8.07
N GLU A 197 -32.60 -30.36 -7.32
CA GLU A 197 -32.54 -30.30 -5.86
C GLU A 197 -32.18 -28.90 -5.34
N SER A 198 -31.40 -28.14 -6.12
CA SER A 198 -30.96 -26.79 -5.74
C SER A 198 -31.87 -25.70 -6.31
N ARG A 199 -32.72 -26.02 -7.28
CA ARG A 199 -33.57 -25.05 -7.96
C ARG A 199 -34.63 -24.52 -6.98
N GLY A 200 -34.70 -23.19 -6.82
CA GLY A 200 -35.64 -22.56 -5.91
C GLY A 200 -35.26 -22.63 -4.44
N LEU A 201 -34.03 -23.06 -4.11
CA LEU A 201 -33.52 -23.06 -2.75
C LEU A 201 -33.45 -21.61 -2.21
N ILE A 202 -34.23 -21.32 -1.17
CA ILE A 202 -34.16 -20.06 -0.42
C ILE A 202 -33.36 -20.32 0.86
N ILE A 203 -32.12 -19.81 0.90
CA ILE A 203 -31.32 -19.85 2.11
C ILE A 203 -31.77 -18.70 3.01
N THR A 204 -32.57 -19.00 4.03
CA THR A 204 -32.88 -18.03 5.08
C THR A 204 -31.71 -18.00 6.07
N PRO A 205 -31.16 -16.82 6.40
CA PRO A 205 -30.19 -16.75 7.49
C PRO A 205 -30.90 -17.28 8.74
N PRO A 206 -30.22 -18.06 9.60
CA PRO A 206 -30.80 -18.45 10.87
C PRO A 206 -31.24 -17.16 11.56
N VAL A 207 -32.54 -17.03 11.79
CA VAL A 207 -33.06 -15.98 12.65
C VAL A 207 -32.55 -16.33 14.03
N THR A 208 -31.35 -15.84 14.34
CA THR A 208 -30.91 -15.73 15.71
C THR A 208 -31.84 -14.66 16.26
N THR A 209 -32.93 -15.07 16.89
CA THR A 209 -33.58 -14.23 17.88
C THR A 209 -32.51 -13.96 18.91
N ILE A 210 -31.76 -12.87 18.69
CA ILE A 210 -31.04 -12.23 19.76
C ILE A 210 -32.15 -11.70 20.65
N THR A 211 -32.65 -12.54 21.55
CA THR A 211 -33.25 -12.07 22.79
C THR A 211 -32.11 -11.44 23.57
N THR A 212 -31.69 -10.24 23.16
CA THR A 212 -31.09 -9.30 24.09
C THR A 212 -32.21 -8.93 25.04
N ALA A 213 -32.45 -9.75 26.06
CA ALA A 213 -32.93 -9.19 27.29
C ALA A 213 -31.96 -8.04 27.61
N PRO A 214 -32.44 -6.79 27.74
CA PRO A 214 -31.56 -5.68 28.01
C PRO A 214 -30.74 -6.03 29.25
N LEU A 215 -29.41 -6.02 29.12
CA LEU A 215 -28.48 -6.28 30.23
C LEU A 215 -28.94 -5.49 31.44
N SER A 216 -29.07 -6.15 32.59
CA SER A 216 -29.40 -5.51 33.85
C SER A 216 -28.37 -4.42 34.16
N GLU A 217 -28.75 -3.39 34.92
CA GLU A 217 -27.86 -2.28 35.24
C GLU A 217 -26.54 -2.74 35.89
N LYS A 218 -26.59 -3.86 36.63
CA LYS A 218 -25.42 -4.51 37.22
C LYS A 218 -24.48 -5.09 36.16
N GLU A 219 -25.01 -5.84 35.19
CA GLU A 219 -24.21 -6.43 34.10
C GLU A 219 -23.61 -5.36 33.20
N ARG A 220 -24.32 -4.25 32.96
CA ARG A 220 -23.78 -3.09 32.22
C ARG A 220 -22.58 -2.47 32.93
N ARG A 221 -22.69 -2.22 34.24
CA ARG A 221 -21.59 -1.68 35.06
C ARG A 221 -20.41 -2.64 35.13
N GLU A 222 -20.65 -3.95 35.16
CA GLU A 222 -19.58 -4.96 35.14
C GLU A 222 -18.87 -5.03 33.79
N GLN A 223 -19.62 -4.97 32.68
CA GLN A 223 -19.04 -4.90 31.33
C GLN A 223 -18.25 -3.61 31.11
N GLU A 224 -18.76 -2.47 31.58
CA GLU A 224 -18.08 -1.18 31.49
C GLU A 224 -16.77 -1.20 32.29
N LYS A 225 -16.80 -1.70 33.54
CA LYS A 225 -15.58 -1.90 34.34
C LYS A 225 -14.60 -2.87 33.68
N ALA A 226 -15.08 -3.96 33.08
CA ALA A 226 -14.21 -4.91 32.37
C ALA A 226 -13.58 -4.27 31.13
N ARG A 227 -14.32 -3.43 30.41
CA ARG A 227 -13.84 -2.68 29.25
C ARG A 227 -12.79 -1.65 29.66
N GLU A 228 -13.04 -0.87 30.72
CA GLU A 228 -12.08 0.09 31.26
C GLU A 228 -10.79 -0.59 31.74
N ARG A 229 -10.90 -1.76 32.40
CA ARG A 229 -9.73 -2.55 32.81
C ARG A 229 -8.90 -2.99 31.60
N ARG A 230 -9.56 -3.52 30.56
CA ARG A 230 -8.88 -3.91 29.31
C ARG A 230 -8.18 -2.73 28.63
N ILE A 231 -8.82 -1.56 28.59
CA ILE A 231 -8.23 -0.34 28.03
C ILE A 231 -6.98 0.05 28.84
N LYS A 232 -7.08 0.09 30.17
CA LYS A 232 -5.93 0.41 31.06
C LYS A 232 -4.79 -0.60 30.93
N GLU A 233 -5.09 -1.88 30.75
CA GLU A 233 -4.08 -2.91 30.51
C GLU A 233 -3.38 -2.73 29.15
N GLN A 234 -4.14 -2.42 28.10
CA GLN A 234 -3.59 -2.13 26.77
C GLN A 234 -2.72 -0.87 26.77
N GLU A 235 -3.14 0.20 27.46
CA GLU A 235 -2.35 1.42 27.61
C GLU A 235 -1.03 1.16 28.35
N LYS A 236 -1.08 0.42 29.47
CA LYS A 236 0.13 0.01 30.20
C LYS A 236 1.06 -0.85 29.35
N ALA A 237 0.52 -1.76 28.54
CA ALA A 237 1.31 -2.58 27.62
C ALA A 237 2.01 -1.72 26.56
N ARG A 238 1.29 -0.75 25.96
CA ARG A 238 1.85 0.22 25.00
C ARG A 238 2.95 1.08 25.63
N GLU A 239 2.77 1.54 26.87
CA GLU A 239 3.77 2.34 27.57
C GLU A 239 5.05 1.53 27.85
N ARG A 240 4.91 0.25 28.23
CA ARG A 240 6.05 -0.67 28.41
C ARG A 240 6.82 -0.89 27.12
N GLN A 241 6.11 -1.16 26.01
CA GLN A 241 6.74 -1.31 24.68
C GLN A 241 7.47 -0.04 24.26
N ARG A 242 6.90 1.15 24.51
CA ARG A 242 7.54 2.43 24.19
C ARG A 242 8.85 2.62 24.97
N LYS A 243 8.86 2.31 26.27
CA LYS A 243 10.07 2.40 27.11
C LYS A 243 11.15 1.40 26.65
N GLU A 244 10.75 0.21 26.25
CA GLU A 244 11.66 -0.82 25.74
C GLU A 244 12.29 -0.40 24.40
N LEU A 245 11.49 0.13 23.47
CA LEU A 245 11.98 0.68 22.20
C LEU A 245 12.95 1.86 22.42
N GLU A 246 12.65 2.76 23.37
CA GLU A 246 13.55 3.87 23.69
C GLU A 246 14.88 3.38 24.28
N LYS A 247 14.84 2.38 25.16
CA LYS A 247 16.04 1.74 25.70
C LYS A 247 16.89 1.12 24.58
N LEU A 248 16.25 0.36 23.69
CA LEU A 248 16.93 -0.28 22.56
C LEU A 248 17.59 0.76 21.64
N ARG A 249 16.90 1.89 21.39
CA ARG A 249 17.44 3.00 20.60
C ARG A 249 18.68 3.61 21.24
N ARG A 250 18.66 3.86 22.56
CA ARG A 250 19.82 4.39 23.31
C ARG A 250 20.99 3.41 23.29
N GLU A 251 20.73 2.10 23.35
CA GLU A 251 21.76 1.07 23.24
C GLU A 251 22.37 1.01 21.83
N GLN A 252 21.55 1.10 20.78
CA GLN A 252 22.02 1.18 19.40
C GLN A 252 22.86 2.45 19.13
N GLU A 253 22.44 3.61 19.64
CA GLU A 253 23.19 4.86 19.54
C GLU A 253 24.57 4.74 20.23
N LYS A 254 24.61 4.16 21.44
CA LYS A 254 25.88 3.89 22.15
C LYS A 254 26.77 2.90 21.40
N ALA A 255 26.20 1.83 20.85
CA ALA A 255 26.94 0.85 20.05
C ALA A 255 27.54 1.49 18.79
N ARG A 256 26.75 2.31 18.08
CA ARG A 256 27.20 3.06 16.90
C ARG A 256 28.32 4.04 17.24
N ALA A 257 28.20 4.78 18.34
CA ALA A 257 29.26 5.68 18.80
C ALA A 257 30.56 4.94 19.17
N ARG A 258 30.47 3.75 19.78
CA ARG A 258 31.63 2.89 20.06
C ARG A 258 32.28 2.38 18.77
N GLN A 259 31.49 1.94 17.79
CA GLN A 259 32.00 1.50 16.48
C GLN A 259 32.72 2.64 15.75
N LEU A 260 32.14 3.84 15.71
CA LEU A 260 32.77 5.02 15.09
C LEU A 260 34.10 5.37 15.76
N ARG A 261 34.18 5.33 17.10
CA ARG A 261 35.44 5.56 17.84
C ARG A 261 36.48 4.48 17.56
N ALA A 262 36.08 3.21 17.43
CA ALA A 262 36.97 2.11 17.09
C ALA A 262 37.52 2.24 15.66
N GLN A 263 36.66 2.58 14.70
CA GLN A 263 37.05 2.84 13.31
C GLN A 263 38.01 4.03 13.22
N ALA A 264 37.75 5.13 13.93
CA ALA A 264 38.65 6.29 13.98
C ALA A 264 40.04 5.94 14.56
N LYS A 265 40.09 5.13 15.62
CA LYS A 265 41.36 4.64 16.19
C LYS A 265 42.12 3.73 15.22
N LEU A 266 41.42 2.85 14.49
CA LEU A 266 42.03 1.98 13.49
C LEU A 266 42.60 2.80 12.33
N ALA A 267 41.83 3.76 11.80
CA ALA A 267 42.26 4.68 10.75
C ALA A 267 43.49 5.50 11.17
N ALA A 268 43.52 6.02 12.41
CA ALA A 268 44.68 6.74 12.94
C ALA A 268 45.93 5.85 13.06
N ARG A 269 45.77 4.59 13.48
CA ARG A 269 46.88 3.61 13.51
C ARG A 269 47.39 3.28 12.11
N GLN A 270 46.50 3.09 11.15
CA GLN A 270 46.85 2.84 9.75
C GLN A 270 47.57 4.04 9.13
N ALA A 271 47.09 5.27 9.37
CA ALA A 271 47.75 6.49 8.91
C ALA A 271 49.16 6.65 9.51
N LYS A 272 49.32 6.36 10.80
CA LYS A 272 50.64 6.40 11.47
C LYS A 272 51.60 5.31 10.98
N ALA A 273 51.08 4.13 10.66
CA ALA A 273 51.86 3.04 10.07
C ALA A 273 52.29 3.36 8.62
N ALA A 274 51.39 3.93 7.81
CA ALA A 274 51.69 4.39 6.45
C ALA A 274 52.75 5.49 6.43
N ALA A 275 52.65 6.47 7.35
CA ALA A 275 53.65 7.52 7.51
C ALA A 275 55.03 6.97 7.92
N LYS A 276 55.08 5.92 8.76
CA LYS A 276 56.33 5.27 9.17
C LYS A 276 56.93 4.36 8.09
N ALA A 277 56.10 3.84 7.19
CA ALA A 277 56.51 2.98 6.08
C ALA A 277 56.98 3.75 4.83
N GLY A 278 56.96 5.08 4.83
CA GLY A 278 57.40 5.89 3.69
C GLY A 278 56.52 5.77 2.45
N VAL A 279 55.32 5.18 2.56
CA VAL A 279 54.38 5.02 1.44
C VAL A 279 53.43 6.21 1.43
N THR A 280 53.76 7.25 0.67
CA THR A 280 52.85 8.33 0.31
C THR A 280 51.93 7.86 -0.82
N GLY A 281 50.83 7.18 -0.47
CA GLY A 281 49.69 6.97 -1.37
C GLY A 281 48.73 8.17 -1.35
N PRO A 282 47.98 8.44 -2.43
CA PRO A 282 47.19 9.67 -2.57
C PRO A 282 46.05 9.74 -1.55
N ALA A 283 45.78 10.96 -1.07
CA ALA A 283 44.81 11.28 -0.03
C ALA A 283 43.38 10.78 -0.37
N PRO A 284 42.62 10.24 0.61
CA PRO A 284 41.21 9.94 0.38
C PRO A 284 40.42 11.26 0.30
N ALA A 285 39.61 11.38 -0.75
CA ALA A 285 38.70 12.50 -0.96
C ALA A 285 37.77 12.68 0.25
N ALA A 286 37.84 13.86 0.86
CA ALA A 286 36.93 14.28 1.92
C ALA A 286 35.50 14.38 1.35
N SER A 287 34.60 13.54 1.86
CA SER A 287 33.15 13.73 1.67
C SER A 287 32.67 14.82 2.64
N PRO A 288 31.93 15.85 2.18
CA PRO A 288 31.43 16.90 3.07
C PRO A 288 30.07 16.50 3.66
N GLN A 289 30.04 16.17 4.95
CA GLN A 289 28.83 16.33 5.78
C GLN A 289 29.22 16.87 7.16
N ALA A 290 28.42 17.85 7.61
CA ALA A 290 28.31 18.42 8.96
C ALA A 290 29.08 19.74 9.26
N THR A 291 28.42 20.86 8.95
CA THR A 291 28.49 22.17 9.63
C THR A 291 27.05 22.71 9.65
N ALA A 292 26.45 23.32 10.67
CA ALA A 292 26.74 23.71 12.06
C ALA A 292 25.33 23.94 12.68
N ALA A 293 25.01 23.48 13.90
CA ALA A 293 25.24 24.16 15.17
C ALA A 293 24.91 25.66 15.16
N ALA A 294 23.76 25.98 15.77
CA ALA A 294 23.47 27.09 16.67
C ALA A 294 24.19 28.44 16.47
N THR A 295 23.41 29.47 16.19
CA THR A 295 23.67 30.83 16.68
C THR A 295 22.38 31.37 17.29
N ASP A 296 22.36 31.46 18.62
CA ASP A 296 21.61 32.48 19.36
C ASP A 296 22.05 33.87 18.88
N GLY A 297 21.09 34.77 18.77
CA GLY A 297 21.29 36.14 18.30
C GLY A 297 20.05 36.96 18.58
N ASP A 298 19.89 37.27 19.86
CA ASP A 298 18.97 38.23 20.45
C ASP A 298 19.10 39.60 19.75
N HIS A 299 17.99 40.13 19.21
CA HIS A 299 17.81 41.55 18.94
C HIS A 299 16.32 41.90 19.04
N ALA A 300 15.96 42.48 20.19
CA ALA A 300 14.83 43.37 20.34
C ALA A 300 15.06 44.67 19.53
N THR A 301 14.03 45.15 18.82
CA THR A 301 13.36 46.46 19.02
C THR A 301 12.40 46.80 17.86
N ALA A 302 11.13 47.04 18.22
CA ALA A 302 10.19 48.11 17.81
C ALA A 302 10.10 48.63 16.35
N ASN A 303 8.88 48.57 15.78
CA ASN A 303 8.04 49.70 15.29
C ASN A 303 6.69 49.14 14.79
N ALA A 304 5.54 49.55 15.34
CA ALA A 304 4.69 50.69 14.94
C ALA A 304 4.21 50.55 13.47
N ASP A 305 2.97 50.12 13.25
CA ASP A 305 1.77 50.98 13.07
C ASP A 305 1.84 51.78 11.77
N GLU A 306 1.09 51.35 10.75
CA GLU A 306 0.31 52.18 9.80
C GLU A 306 -0.17 51.36 8.57
N SER A 307 -1.46 51.51 8.27
CA SER A 307 -2.23 51.18 7.04
C SER A 307 -2.79 49.76 6.89
#